data_AF-A0A084XUR8-F1
#
_entry.id   AF-A0A084XUR8-F1
#
_cell.length_a   1.000
_cell.length_b   1.000
_cell.length_c   1.000
_cell.angle_alpha   90.00
_cell.angle_beta   90.00
_cell.angle_gamma   90.00
#
_symmetry.space_group_name_H-M   'P 1'
#
loop_
_entity.id
_entity.type
_entity.pdbx_description
1 polymer ?
#
loop_
_entity_poly.entity_id
_entity_poly.type
_entity_poly.pdbx_seq_one_letter_code
_entity_poly.pdbx_strand_id
1 'polypeptide(L)'
;MEFWLAAHTVQTTRIDALVCRHTLAGATRPALQPGELNGMLKGFMDLVFEHQGRYYVADYKSNWLGPDDAAYTPAAMGAAILHARYELQYVLYLLALHRLLQARLPDYDYERHVGGAVYVFLRGVHAPSQGLHCERPPRVLIEALDTLFACPRTKETP
;
A
#
# COMPACT_ATOMS: atom_id res chain seq x y z
N MET A 1 -9.57 -3.41 10.40
CA MET A 1 -10.58 -2.69 9.62
C MET A 1 -10.76 -3.35 8.26
N GLU A 2 -11.96 -3.83 7.95
CA GLU A 2 -12.31 -4.38 6.63
C GLU A 2 -12.48 -3.27 5.59
N PHE A 3 -12.13 -3.53 4.34
CA PHE A 3 -12.43 -2.65 3.22
C PHE A 3 -12.78 -3.41 1.95
N TRP A 4 -13.40 -2.68 1.02
CA TRP A 4 -13.80 -3.17 -0.28
C TRP A 4 -13.42 -2.16 -1.37
N LEU A 5 -12.80 -2.64 -2.45
CA LEU A 5 -12.52 -1.85 -3.65
C LEU A 5 -13.21 -2.51 -4.83
N ALA A 6 -14.16 -1.81 -5.45
CA ALA A 6 -14.73 -2.24 -6.71
C ALA A 6 -13.70 -2.07 -7.83
N ALA A 7 -13.50 -3.12 -8.62
CA ALA A 7 -12.64 -3.14 -9.79
C ALA A 7 -13.47 -3.47 -11.03
N HIS A 8 -13.34 -2.65 -12.07
CA HIS A 8 -14.06 -2.81 -13.33
C HIS A 8 -13.05 -3.07 -14.45
N THR A 9 -12.78 -4.34 -14.75
CA THR A 9 -11.84 -4.76 -15.81
C THR A 9 -10.42 -4.16 -15.68
N VAL A 10 -9.91 -4.07 -14.44
CA VAL A 10 -8.62 -3.45 -14.12
C VAL A 10 -7.48 -4.41 -14.44
N GLN A 11 -6.58 -4.01 -15.32
CA GLN A 11 -5.40 -4.82 -15.66
C GLN A 11 -4.37 -4.80 -14.53
N THR A 12 -3.96 -5.98 -14.06
CA THR A 12 -2.95 -6.13 -12.99
C THR A 12 -1.61 -5.52 -13.38
N THR A 13 -1.25 -5.57 -14.66
CA THR A 13 -0.02 -4.95 -15.21
C THR A 13 -0.01 -3.44 -15.07
N ARG A 14 -1.17 -2.78 -15.16
CA ARG A 14 -1.27 -1.32 -14.94
C ARG A 14 -1.12 -0.95 -13.47
N ILE A 15 -1.69 -1.76 -12.57
CA ILE A 15 -1.47 -1.61 -11.12
C ILE A 15 0.03 -1.79 -10.82
N ASP A 16 0.63 -2.86 -11.34
CA ASP A 16 2.04 -3.18 -11.13
C ASP A 16 2.95 -2.04 -11.60
N ALA A 17 2.73 -1.52 -12.82
CA ALA A 17 3.51 -0.43 -13.38
C ALA A 17 3.41 0.86 -12.55
N LEU A 18 2.21 1.19 -12.05
CA LEU A 18 2.00 2.35 -11.18
C LEU A 18 2.73 2.19 -9.84
N VAL A 19 2.53 1.05 -9.16
CA VAL A 19 3.15 0.77 -7.86
C VAL A 19 4.67 0.76 -7.99
N CYS A 20 5.23 0.00 -8.94
CA CYS A 20 6.67 -0.09 -9.15
C CYS A 20 7.30 1.27 -9.45
N ARG A 21 6.63 2.13 -10.23
CA ARG A 21 7.14 3.48 -10.54
C ARG A 21 7.24 4.39 -9.32
N HIS A 22 6.33 4.25 -8.37
CA HIS A 22 6.12 5.24 -7.32
C HIS A 22 6.51 4.77 -5.91
N THR A 23 6.92 3.51 -5.73
CA THR A 23 7.35 2.99 -4.42
C THR A 23 8.76 2.44 -4.45
N LEU A 24 9.45 2.56 -3.32
CA LEU A 24 10.78 2.00 -3.06
C LEU A 24 11.80 2.35 -4.16
N ALA A 25 11.76 3.60 -4.62
CA ALA A 25 12.64 4.15 -5.66
C ALA A 25 12.72 3.31 -6.96
N GLY A 26 11.67 2.56 -7.30
CA GLY A 26 11.67 1.71 -8.50
C GLY A 26 12.53 0.46 -8.39
N ALA A 27 12.91 0.03 -7.18
CA ALA A 27 13.69 -1.19 -6.96
C ALA A 27 13.04 -2.43 -7.61
N THR A 28 13.85 -3.38 -8.06
CA THR A 28 13.38 -4.63 -8.69
C THR A 28 12.58 -5.48 -7.70
N ARG A 29 11.48 -6.08 -8.18
CA ARG A 29 10.60 -6.97 -7.42
C ARG A 29 9.90 -7.97 -8.35
N PRO A 30 9.34 -9.09 -7.83
CA PRO A 30 8.59 -10.03 -8.65
C PRO A 30 7.42 -9.34 -9.35
N ALA A 31 7.24 -9.53 -10.66
CA ALA A 31 6.13 -8.92 -11.39
C ALA A 31 4.77 -9.53 -10.97
N LEU A 32 3.69 -8.74 -11.04
CA LEU A 32 2.35 -9.32 -10.92
C LEU A 32 2.04 -10.23 -12.11
N GLN A 33 1.32 -11.32 -11.85
CA GLN A 33 0.80 -12.15 -12.93
C GLN A 33 -0.15 -11.33 -13.80
N PRO A 34 0.02 -11.33 -15.13
CA PRO A 34 -0.92 -10.67 -16.03
C PRO A 34 -2.32 -11.22 -15.86
N GLY A 35 -3.28 -10.33 -15.69
CA GLY A 35 -4.67 -10.68 -15.47
C GLY A 35 -5.57 -9.46 -15.42
N GLU A 36 -6.85 -9.73 -15.28
CA GLU A 36 -7.88 -8.71 -15.17
C GLU A 36 -8.64 -8.90 -13.85
N LEU A 37 -8.74 -7.82 -13.07
CA LEU A 37 -9.56 -7.76 -11.88
C LEU A 37 -10.92 -7.18 -12.24
N ASN A 38 -11.96 -7.99 -12.09
CA ASN A 38 -13.35 -7.59 -12.26
C ASN A 38 -14.18 -8.11 -11.09
N GLY A 39 -14.82 -7.20 -10.34
CA GLY A 39 -15.58 -7.51 -9.14
C GLY A 39 -15.10 -6.73 -7.91
N MET A 40 -15.16 -7.36 -6.74
CA MET A 40 -14.81 -6.70 -5.47
C MET A 40 -13.50 -7.26 -4.91
N LEU A 41 -12.52 -6.39 -4.69
CA LEU A 41 -11.34 -6.71 -3.91
C LEU A 41 -11.64 -6.45 -2.44
N LYS A 42 -11.57 -7.50 -1.62
CA LYS A 42 -11.73 -7.44 -0.18
C LYS A 42 -10.37 -7.51 0.50
N GLY A 43 -10.17 -6.70 1.54
CA GLY A 43 -8.97 -6.79 2.37
C GLY A 43 -9.25 -6.35 3.81
N PHE A 44 -8.25 -6.58 4.65
CA PHE A 44 -8.28 -6.24 6.06
C PHE A 44 -6.99 -5.54 6.44
N MET A 45 -7.11 -4.32 6.97
CA MET A 45 -6.00 -3.60 7.58
C MET A 45 -5.96 -3.95 9.08
N ASP A 46 -4.80 -4.29 9.62
CA ASP A 46 -4.69 -4.59 11.06
C ASP A 46 -5.08 -3.38 11.90
N LEU A 47 -4.46 -2.23 11.62
CA LEU A 47 -4.68 -0.99 12.36
C LEU A 47 -4.76 0.21 11.41
N VAL A 48 -5.71 1.10 11.70
CA VAL A 48 -5.74 2.47 11.20
C VAL A 48 -5.74 3.39 12.40
N PHE A 49 -4.82 4.36 12.43
CA PHE A 49 -4.70 5.28 13.55
C PHE A 49 -4.42 6.70 13.06
N GLU A 50 -4.71 7.66 13.91
CA GLU A 50 -4.42 9.07 13.68
C GLU A 50 -3.28 9.53 14.61
N HIS A 51 -2.35 10.29 14.06
CA HIS A 51 -1.29 10.94 14.81
C HIS A 51 -1.03 12.34 14.23
N GLN A 52 -1.23 13.38 15.06
CA GLN A 52 -1.00 14.78 14.72
C GLN A 52 -1.73 15.26 13.45
N GLY A 53 -2.99 14.88 13.30
CA GLY A 53 -3.87 15.20 12.17
C GLY A 53 -3.65 14.33 10.93
N ARG A 54 -2.78 13.31 10.99
CA ARG A 54 -2.49 12.41 9.88
C ARG A 54 -2.94 10.99 10.19
N TYR A 55 -3.60 10.36 9.23
CA TYR A 55 -4.06 8.98 9.29
C TYR A 55 -3.03 8.03 8.66
N TYR A 56 -2.77 6.93 9.35
CA TYR A 56 -1.82 5.92 8.98
C TYR A 56 -2.49 4.55 8.91
N VAL A 57 -1.98 3.70 8.03
CA VAL A 57 -2.26 2.25 8.07
C VAL A 57 -1.06 1.54 8.69
N ALA A 58 -1.30 0.58 9.57
CA ALA A 58 -0.26 -0.29 10.11
C ALA A 58 -0.61 -1.76 9.95
N ASP A 59 0.42 -2.56 9.72
CA ASP A 59 0.34 -4.01 9.50
C ASP A 59 1.52 -4.70 10.21
N TYR A 60 1.25 -5.81 10.90
CA TYR A 60 2.24 -6.51 11.69
C TYR A 60 2.81 -7.73 10.95
N LYS A 61 4.14 -7.77 10.85
CA LYS A 61 4.89 -8.78 10.13
C LYS A 61 5.73 -9.62 11.09
N SER A 62 5.50 -10.93 11.11
CA SER A 62 6.28 -11.89 11.90
C SER A 62 7.46 -12.50 11.13
N ASN A 63 7.84 -11.90 10.00
CA ASN A 63 8.90 -12.38 9.11
C ASN A 63 10.22 -12.59 9.85
N TRP A 64 10.87 -13.73 9.59
CA TRP A 64 12.22 -14.00 10.07
C TRP A 64 13.22 -13.42 9.07
N LEU A 65 14.02 -12.45 9.50
CA LEU A 65 15.10 -11.84 8.69
C LEU A 65 16.50 -12.31 9.12
N GLY A 66 16.58 -12.94 10.29
CA GLY A 66 17.80 -13.47 10.86
C GLY A 66 17.61 -13.79 12.36
N PRO A 67 18.69 -14.21 13.03
CA PRO A 67 18.61 -14.74 14.40
C PRO A 67 18.41 -13.68 15.49
N ASP A 68 18.74 -12.41 15.21
CA ASP A 68 18.73 -11.33 16.19
C ASP A 68 18.28 -9.98 15.58
N ASP A 69 18.17 -8.96 16.42
CA ASP A 69 17.77 -7.61 16.03
C ASP A 69 18.69 -6.97 14.97
N ALA A 70 19.97 -7.36 14.89
CA ALA A 70 20.87 -6.82 13.88
C ALA A 70 20.49 -7.26 12.46
N ALA A 71 19.70 -8.33 12.31
CA ALA A 71 19.14 -8.75 11.03
C ALA A 71 18.01 -7.85 10.51
N TYR A 72 17.39 -7.03 11.37
CA TYR A 72 16.24 -6.18 11.03
C TYR A 72 16.67 -4.78 10.58
N THR A 73 17.66 -4.72 9.69
CA THR A 73 18.11 -3.47 9.08
C THR A 73 17.06 -2.90 8.12
N PRO A 74 17.06 -1.59 7.84
CA PRO A 74 16.18 -1.01 6.82
C PRO A 74 16.32 -1.69 5.45
N ALA A 75 17.53 -2.10 5.08
CA ALA A 75 17.79 -2.80 3.82
C ALA A 75 17.16 -4.21 3.81
N ALA A 76 17.33 -4.99 4.88
CA ALA A 76 16.75 -6.33 4.98
C ALA A 76 15.22 -6.29 5.01
N MET A 77 14.63 -5.36 5.77
CA MET A 77 13.18 -5.15 5.78
C MET A 77 12.67 -4.69 4.42
N GLY A 78 13.35 -3.74 3.77
CA GLY A 78 13.01 -3.30 2.41
C GLY A 78 13.05 -4.45 1.39
N ALA A 79 14.04 -5.34 1.48
CA ALA A 79 14.11 -6.53 0.63
C ALA A 79 12.93 -7.49 0.88
N ALA A 80 12.54 -7.69 2.15
CA ALA A 80 11.38 -8.50 2.49
C ALA A 80 10.06 -7.88 1.99
N ILE A 81 9.91 -6.55 2.08
CA ILE A 81 8.77 -5.81 1.54
C ILE A 81 8.65 -6.08 0.03
N LEU A 82 9.73 -5.86 -0.73
CA LEU A 82 9.78 -6.07 -2.18
C LEU A 82 9.51 -7.52 -2.57
N HIS A 83 10.12 -8.48 -1.86
CA HIS A 83 9.99 -9.90 -2.17
C HIS A 83 8.54 -10.39 -2.01
N ALA A 84 7.88 -9.99 -0.92
CA ALA A 84 6.51 -10.40 -0.62
C ALA A 84 5.44 -9.50 -1.27
N ARG A 85 5.83 -8.48 -2.04
CA ARG A 85 4.93 -7.47 -2.62
C ARG A 85 4.10 -6.72 -1.56
N TYR A 86 4.66 -6.52 -0.37
CA TYR A 86 3.99 -5.78 0.71
C TYR A 86 3.76 -4.31 0.34
N GLU A 87 4.51 -3.76 -0.61
CA GLU A 87 4.23 -2.44 -1.15
C GLU A 87 2.93 -2.34 -1.93
N LEU A 88 2.59 -3.39 -2.68
CA LEU A 88 1.29 -3.44 -3.33
C LEU A 88 0.19 -3.47 -2.27
N GLN A 89 0.39 -4.26 -1.21
CA GLN A 89 -0.56 -4.36 -0.10
C GLN A 89 -0.80 -3.00 0.55
N TYR A 90 0.25 -2.30 0.98
CA TYR A 90 0.05 -1.01 1.63
C TYR A 90 -0.49 0.08 0.69
N VAL A 91 -0.18 0.03 -0.62
CA VAL A 91 -0.74 0.99 -1.58
C VAL A 91 -2.25 0.79 -1.70
N LEU A 92 -2.72 -0.46 -1.77
CA LEU A 92 -4.15 -0.76 -1.80
C LEU A 92 -4.85 -0.36 -0.49
N TYR A 93 -4.17 -0.53 0.65
CA TYR A 93 -4.68 -0.08 1.95
C TYR A 93 -4.78 1.45 2.00
N LEU A 94 -3.77 2.16 1.50
CA LEU A 94 -3.78 3.62 1.42
C LEU A 94 -4.84 4.15 0.44
N LEU A 95 -5.10 3.44 -0.66
CA LEU A 95 -6.22 3.76 -1.56
C LEU A 95 -7.58 3.61 -0.85
N ALA A 96 -7.76 2.52 -0.10
CA ALA A 96 -8.98 2.32 0.69
C ALA A 96 -9.13 3.40 1.77
N LEU A 97 -8.05 3.74 2.48
CA LEU A 97 -8.03 4.83 3.45
C LEU A 97 -8.33 6.17 2.79
N HIS A 98 -7.74 6.46 1.64
CA HIS A 98 -7.97 7.67 0.86
C HIS A 98 -9.46 7.86 0.53
N ARG A 99 -10.10 6.83 -0.03
CA ARG A 99 -11.55 6.85 -0.32
C ARG A 99 -12.40 7.03 0.94
N LEU A 100 -12.03 6.36 2.03
CA LEU A 100 -12.74 6.49 3.31
C LEU A 100 -12.67 7.92 3.85
N LEU A 101 -11.47 8.52 3.88
CA LEU A 101 -11.27 9.87 4.36
C LEU A 101 -11.95 10.89 3.46
N GLN A 102 -11.87 10.75 2.14
CA GLN A 102 -12.58 11.61 1.19
C GLN A 102 -14.10 11.59 1.42
N ALA A 103 -14.67 10.44 1.78
CA ALA A 103 -16.10 10.30 2.03
C ALA A 103 -16.55 10.82 3.42
N ARG A 104 -15.63 10.95 4.38
CA ARG A 104 -15.97 11.19 5.81
C ARG A 104 -15.41 12.48 6.38
N LEU A 105 -14.28 12.96 5.87
CA LEU A 105 -13.59 14.11 6.39
C LEU A 105 -13.87 15.33 5.50
N PRO A 106 -14.52 16.38 6.03
CA PRO A 106 -14.65 17.65 5.34
C PRO A 106 -13.28 18.22 4.96
N ASP A 107 -13.20 18.87 3.81
CA ASP A 107 -11.98 19.49 3.28
C ASP A 107 -10.78 18.52 3.20
N TYR A 108 -11.04 17.24 2.93
CA TYR A 108 -10.00 16.22 2.82
C TYR A 108 -8.96 16.58 1.75
N ASP A 109 -7.70 16.66 2.18
CA ASP A 109 -6.52 16.71 1.32
C ASP A 109 -5.54 15.57 1.66
N TYR A 110 -4.98 14.92 0.64
CA TYR A 110 -4.06 13.79 0.81
C TYR A 110 -2.76 14.21 1.49
N GLU A 111 -2.17 15.34 1.08
CA GLU A 111 -0.88 15.82 1.62
C GLU A 111 -1.01 16.30 3.07
N ARG A 112 -2.20 16.76 3.46
CA ARG A 112 -2.50 17.14 4.84
C ARG A 112 -2.83 15.96 5.73
N HIS A 113 -3.69 15.04 5.29
CA HIS A 113 -4.29 14.05 6.19
C HIS A 113 -3.74 12.64 6.06
N VAL A 114 -2.99 12.29 5.02
CA VAL A 114 -2.42 10.94 4.91
C VAL A 114 -0.98 10.95 5.42
N GLY A 115 -0.73 10.08 6.39
CA GLY A 115 0.57 9.86 7.03
C GLY A 115 1.41 8.78 6.35
N GLY A 116 0.77 7.81 5.71
CA GLY A 116 1.42 6.70 5.02
C GLY A 116 1.17 5.36 5.68
N ALA A 117 2.01 4.39 5.35
CA ALA A 117 1.96 3.03 5.84
C ALA A 117 3.13 2.72 6.77
N VAL A 118 2.86 1.95 7.83
CA VAL A 118 3.82 1.53 8.85
C VAL A 118 3.78 0.01 8.97
N TYR A 119 4.81 -0.66 8.47
CA TYR A 119 4.93 -2.11 8.56
C TYR A 119 5.86 -2.44 9.71
N VAL A 120 5.33 -3.18 10.68
CA VAL A 120 6.00 -3.48 11.95
C VAL A 120 6.52 -4.91 11.92
N PHE A 121 7.82 -5.09 11.70
CA PHE A 121 8.52 -6.36 11.82
C PHE A 121 8.71 -6.70 13.30
N LEU A 122 7.77 -7.48 13.85
CA LEU A 122 7.64 -7.80 15.28
C LEU A 122 8.86 -8.46 15.92
N ARG A 123 9.76 -9.02 15.12
CA ARG A 123 10.98 -9.69 15.61
C ARG A 123 12.19 -8.76 15.68
N GLY A 124 12.08 -7.53 15.17
CA GLY A 124 13.14 -6.52 15.16
C GLY A 124 12.86 -5.31 16.02
N VAL A 125 11.94 -5.40 16.99
CA VAL A 125 11.47 -4.22 17.76
C VAL A 125 12.59 -3.57 18.58
N HIS A 126 13.64 -4.32 18.90
CA HIS A 126 14.80 -3.82 19.65
C HIS A 126 15.98 -3.47 18.72
N ALA A 127 15.84 -3.65 17.41
CA ALA A 127 16.80 -3.16 16.43
C ALA A 127 16.85 -1.63 16.44
N PRO A 128 17.95 -1.00 15.96
CA PRO A 128 17.99 0.45 15.76
C PRO A 128 16.89 0.99 14.84
N SER A 129 16.37 0.14 13.92
CA SER A 129 15.22 0.45 13.06
C SER A 129 13.87 0.37 13.78
N GLN A 130 13.85 -0.15 15.00
CA GLN A 130 12.66 -0.50 15.79
C GLN A 130 11.72 -1.48 15.07
N GLY A 131 12.24 -2.20 14.06
CA GLY A 131 11.45 -3.09 13.21
C GLY A 131 10.47 -2.33 12.31
N LEU A 132 10.64 -1.02 12.13
CA LEU A 132 9.70 -0.19 11.39
C LEU A 132 10.15 -0.01 9.95
N HIS A 133 9.26 -0.34 9.02
CA HIS A 133 9.32 0.09 7.64
C HIS A 133 8.19 1.07 7.36
N CYS A 134 8.52 2.33 7.07
CA CYS A 134 7.55 3.38 6.83
C CYS A 134 7.65 3.88 5.39
N GLU A 135 6.51 4.03 4.73
CA GLU A 135 6.46 4.62 3.39
C GLU A 135 5.19 5.44 3.20
N ARG A 136 5.33 6.59 2.54
CA ARG A 136 4.21 7.44 2.12
C ARG A 136 4.30 7.63 0.61
N PRO A 137 3.66 6.74 -0.18
CA PRO A 137 3.60 6.92 -1.63
C PRO A 137 2.99 8.28 -1.99
N PRO A 138 3.39 8.87 -3.13
CA PRO A 138 2.93 10.20 -3.49
C PRO A 138 1.43 10.20 -3.86
N ARG A 139 0.75 11.33 -3.65
CA ARG A 139 -0.66 11.54 -4.02
C ARG A 139 -0.99 11.06 -5.44
N VAL A 140 -0.09 11.35 -6.39
CA VAL A 140 -0.26 10.98 -7.81
C VAL A 140 -0.45 9.47 -8.02
N LEU A 141 0.21 8.63 -7.21
CA LEU A 141 0.01 7.18 -7.29
C LEU A 141 -1.42 6.81 -6.87
N ILE A 142 -1.86 7.36 -5.75
CA ILE A 142 -3.15 7.02 -5.14
C ILE A 142 -4.31 7.51 -6.02
N GLU A 143 -4.22 8.72 -6.56
CA GLU A 143 -5.23 9.26 -7.48
C GLU A 143 -5.25 8.53 -8.84
N ALA A 144 -4.08 8.12 -9.35
CA ALA A 144 -4.01 7.32 -10.57
C ALA A 144 -4.65 5.94 -10.39
N LEU A 145 -4.43 5.30 -9.23
CA LEU A 145 -5.10 4.06 -8.89
C LEU A 145 -6.60 4.28 -8.63
N ASP A 146 -6.99 5.35 -7.95
CA ASP A 146 -8.39 5.67 -7.73
C ASP A 146 -9.17 5.78 -9.05
N THR A 147 -8.60 6.53 -10.00
CA THR A 147 -9.12 6.66 -11.37
C THR A 147 -9.18 5.31 -12.09
N LEU A 148 -8.13 4.49 -11.96
CA LEU A 148 -8.06 3.16 -12.58
C LEU A 148 -9.16 2.24 -12.07
N PHE A 149 -9.49 2.29 -10.79
CA PHE A 149 -10.57 1.49 -10.18
C PHE A 149 -11.97 2.09 -10.42
N ALA A 150 -12.08 3.39 -10.72
CA ALA A 150 -13.35 4.07 -10.94
C ALA A 150 -13.92 3.94 -12.36
N CYS A 151 -13.11 3.62 -13.38
CA CYS A 151 -13.53 3.65 -14.78
C CYS A 151 -14.15 2.32 -15.24
N PRO A 152 -15.47 2.23 -15.49
CA PRO A 152 -16.03 1.17 -16.32
C PRO A 152 -15.62 1.45 -17.77
N ARG A 153 -15.05 0.47 -18.49
CA ARG A 153 -14.74 0.65 -19.92
C ARG A 153 -15.97 1.17 -20.66
N THR A 154 -15.86 2.34 -21.27
CA THR A 154 -16.66 2.68 -22.45
C THR A 154 -16.38 1.61 -23.49
N LYS A 155 -17.43 0.90 -23.93
CA LYS A 155 -17.32 -0.02 -25.07
C LYS A 155 -16.80 0.77 -26.26
N GLU A 156 -15.62 0.42 -26.75
CA GLU A 156 -15.22 0.77 -28.12
C GLU A 156 -16.15 -0.02 -29.06
N THR A 157 -17.09 0.68 -29.69
CA THR A 157 -17.91 0.14 -30.76
C THR A 157 -17.14 0.34 -32.08
N PRO A 158 -16.83 -0.71 -32.85
CA PRO A 158 -16.44 -0.54 -34.26
C PRO A 158 -17.65 -0.11 -35.11
#